data_AF-A0A6V7DNP8-F1
#
_entry.id   AF-A0A6V7DNP8-F1
#
_cell.length_a   1.000
_cell.length_b   1.000
_cell.length_c   1.000
_cell.angle_alpha   90.00
_cell.angle_beta   90.00
_cell.angle_gamma   90.00
#
_symmetry.space_group_name_H-M   'P 1'
#
loop_
_entity.id
_entity.type
_entity.pdbx_description
1 polymer ?
#
loop_
_entity_poly.entity_id
_entity_poly.type
_entity_poly.pdbx_seq_one_letter_code
_entity_poly.pdbx_strand_id
1 'polypeptide(L)'
;MFGRKKIVFRCEACSARLIKRTSFLAHKFLRHDSYVCENPMCGATYTGHSELTGIASPSGVPTSHSELPPTPAYERAQALQAYRESLGDRQLDLIPVSGEPFFPHL
;
A
#
# COMPACT_ATOMS: atom_id res chain seq x y z
N MET A 1 6.05 15.97 5.23
CA MET A 1 5.23 14.91 4.60
C MET A 1 5.74 14.62 3.20
N PHE A 2 6.49 13.54 3.00
CA PHE A 2 6.86 13.11 1.65
C PHE A 2 5.68 12.35 1.03
N GLY A 3 4.83 13.05 0.28
CA GLY A 3 3.78 12.41 -0.52
C GLY A 3 4.42 11.41 -1.47
N ARG A 4 4.01 10.13 -1.42
CA ARG A 4 4.50 9.10 -2.35
C ARG A 4 4.19 9.56 -3.77
N LYS A 5 5.21 9.77 -4.60
CA LYS A 5 5.03 10.10 -6.02
C LYS A 5 4.29 8.94 -6.69
N LYS A 6 3.24 9.23 -7.46
CA LYS A 6 2.62 8.23 -8.33
C LYS A 6 3.71 7.68 -9.25
N ILE A 7 3.95 6.38 -9.17
CA ILE A 7 4.84 5.70 -10.11
C ILE A 7 4.07 5.59 -11.43
N VAL A 8 4.64 6.15 -12.50
CA VAL A 8 4.09 6.04 -13.84
C VAL A 8 5.16 5.44 -14.74
N PHE A 9 4.80 4.38 -15.46
CA PHE A 9 5.71 3.75 -16.40
C PHE A 9 6.08 4.70 -17.55
N ARG A 10 7.30 4.53 -18.06
CA ARG A 10 7.82 5.30 -19.19
C ARG A 10 8.13 4.36 -20.36
N CYS A 11 7.88 4.86 -21.55
CA CYS A 11 8.19 4.18 -22.80
C CYS A 11 9.71 4.04 -22.94
N GLU A 12 10.19 2.84 -23.29
CA GLU A 12 11.62 2.61 -23.51
C GLU A 12 12.16 3.38 -24.72
N ALA A 13 11.36 3.49 -25.78
CA ALA A 13 11.79 4.12 -27.04
C ALA A 13 11.88 5.65 -26.97
N CYS A 14 10.97 6.33 -26.26
CA CYS A 14 10.90 7.80 -26.26
C CYS A 14 10.80 8.43 -24.87
N SER A 15 10.85 7.63 -23.80
CA SER A 15 10.73 8.09 -22.40
C SER A 15 9.45 8.84 -22.04
N ALA A 16 8.49 8.94 -22.97
CA ALA A 16 7.17 9.49 -22.73
C ALA A 16 6.37 8.60 -21.77
N ARG A 17 5.33 9.18 -21.17
CA ARG A 17 4.49 8.49 -20.21
C ARG A 17 3.71 7.35 -20.89
N LEU A 18 3.57 6.22 -20.20
CA LEU A 18 2.66 5.16 -20.58
C LEU A 18 1.30 5.34 -19.88
N ILE A 19 0.23 5.31 -20.66
CA ILE A 19 -1.16 5.43 -20.18
C ILE A 19 -1.82 4.06 -20.25
N LYS A 20 -2.36 3.60 -19.12
CA LYS A 20 -3.16 2.38 -19.07
C LYS A 20 -4.44 2.56 -19.91
N ARG A 21 -4.66 1.69 -20.90
CA ARG A 21 -5.83 1.74 -21.78
C ARG A 21 -6.93 0.80 -21.34
N THR A 22 -6.58 -0.44 -21.05
CA THR A 22 -7.54 -1.45 -20.61
C THR A 22 -6.94 -2.29 -19.49
N SER A 23 -7.82 -2.80 -18.64
CA SER A 23 -7.50 -3.91 -17.75
C SER A 23 -8.64 -4.91 -17.77
N PHE A 24 -8.31 -6.19 -17.90
CA PHE A 24 -9.26 -7.26 -17.74
C PHE A 24 -8.89 -8.10 -16.51
N LEU A 25 -9.92 -8.53 -15.79
CA LEU A 25 -9.77 -9.36 -14.60
C LEU A 25 -9.43 -10.78 -15.04
N ALA A 26 -8.30 -11.30 -14.58
CA ALA A 26 -7.91 -12.68 -14.81
C ALA A 26 -8.32 -13.58 -13.64
N HIS A 27 -8.12 -13.09 -12.42
CA HIS A 27 -8.52 -13.73 -11.18
C HIS A 27 -8.86 -12.66 -10.14
N LYS A 28 -9.49 -13.03 -9.01
CA LYS A 28 -9.93 -12.13 -7.92
C LYS A 28 -8.88 -11.07 -7.53
N PHE A 29 -7.58 -11.43 -7.59
CA PHE A 29 -6.46 -10.56 -7.23
C PHE A 29 -5.46 -10.29 -8.37
N LEU A 30 -5.73 -10.77 -9.59
CA LEU A 30 -4.83 -10.65 -10.74
C LEU A 30 -5.54 -9.98 -11.93
N ARG A 31 -4.89 -8.98 -12.50
CA ARG A 31 -5.38 -8.26 -13.69
C ARG A 31 -4.32 -8.25 -14.76
N HIS A 32 -4.74 -8.37 -16.02
CA HIS A 32 -3.90 -8.07 -17.17
C HIS A 32 -4.18 -6.65 -17.64
N ASP A 33 -3.11 -5.91 -17.89
CA ASP A 33 -3.14 -4.49 -18.17
C ASP A 33 -2.46 -4.21 -19.50
N SER A 34 -3.05 -3.32 -20.30
CA SER A 34 -2.43 -2.78 -21.51
C SER A 34 -2.10 -1.30 -21.32
N TYR A 35 -0.92 -0.90 -21.78
CA TYR A 35 -0.45 0.47 -21.72
C TYR A 35 -0.05 0.96 -23.10
N VAL A 36 -0.37 2.21 -23.42
CA VAL A 36 -0.01 2.85 -24.68
C VAL A 36 0.80 4.11 -24.40
N CYS A 37 1.85 4.32 -25.17
CA CYS A 37 2.67 5.50 -25.13
C CYS A 37 1.86 6.76 -25.48
N GLU A 38 1.99 7.80 -24.65
CA GLU A 38 1.30 9.08 -24.84
C GLU A 38 1.84 9.86 -26.05
N ASN A 39 3.10 9.67 -26.44
CA ASN A 39 3.65 10.29 -27.64
C ASN A 39 2.99 9.67 -28.90
N PRO A 40 2.21 10.44 -29.68
CA PRO A 40 1.46 9.93 -30.84
C PRO A 40 2.38 9.46 -31.97
N MET A 41 3.61 9.97 -32.06
CA MET A 41 4.59 9.51 -33.05
C MET A 41 5.23 8.17 -32.67
N CYS A 42 5.20 7.82 -31.39
CA CYS A 42 5.73 6.55 -30.90
C CYS A 42 4.66 5.46 -30.91
N GLY A 43 3.52 5.70 -30.26
CA GLY A 43 2.38 4.76 -30.26
C GLY A 43 2.65 3.36 -29.67
N ALA A 44 3.84 3.12 -29.11
CA ALA A 44 4.23 1.81 -28.60
C ALA A 44 3.24 1.29 -27.54
N THR A 45 2.91 0.01 -27.62
CA THR A 45 1.98 -0.67 -26.72
C THR A 45 2.72 -1.71 -25.89
N TYR A 46 2.38 -1.78 -24.61
CA TYR A 46 2.97 -2.68 -23.62
C TYR A 46 1.85 -3.48 -22.96
N THR A 47 2.13 -4.72 -22.62
CA THR A 47 1.25 -5.57 -21.82
C THR A 47 1.94 -5.91 -20.51
N GLY A 48 1.16 -6.03 -19.44
CA GLY A 48 1.64 -6.43 -18.14
C GLY A 48 0.52 -7.05 -17.33
N HIS A 49 0.83 -7.38 -16.07
CA HIS A 49 -0.18 -7.76 -15.11
C HIS A 49 0.07 -7.06 -13.78
N SER A 50 -1.02 -6.81 -13.06
CA SER A 50 -1.01 -6.24 -11.72
C SER A 50 -1.62 -7.25 -10.77
N GLU A 51 -0.88 -7.60 -9.73
CA GLU A 51 -1.28 -8.58 -8.72
C GLU A 51 -1.32 -7.94 -7.32
N LEU A 52 -2.35 -8.27 -6.55
CA LEU A 52 -2.37 -8.02 -5.10
C LEU A 52 -1.80 -9.25 -4.38
N THR A 53 -0.62 -9.10 -3.78
CA THR A 53 0.12 -10.22 -3.15
C THR A 53 -0.06 -10.32 -1.65
N GLY A 54 -0.63 -9.28 -1.01
CA GLY A 54 -0.78 -9.24 0.44
C GLY A 54 -1.81 -8.21 0.88
N ILE A 55 -2.40 -8.45 2.05
CA ILE A 55 -3.31 -7.52 2.70
C ILE A 55 -2.54 -6.59 3.64
N ALA A 56 -2.57 -5.29 3.35
CA ALA A 56 -1.87 -4.29 4.15
C ALA A 56 -2.52 -4.05 5.52
N SER A 57 -3.83 -4.25 5.61
CA SER A 57 -4.63 -4.13 6.83
C SER A 57 -5.92 -4.93 6.66
N PRO A 58 -6.39 -5.65 7.70
CA PRO A 58 -7.63 -6.39 7.63
C PRO A 58 -8.81 -5.45 7.39
N SER A 59 -9.88 -6.02 6.85
CA SER A 59 -11.14 -5.29 6.70
C SER A 59 -11.85 -5.19 8.05
N GLY A 60 -12.56 -4.08 8.29
CA GLY A 60 -13.38 -3.87 9.50
C GLY A 60 -14.72 -4.60 9.46
N VAL A 61 -15.05 -5.29 8.36
CA VAL A 61 -16.28 -6.09 8.24
C VAL A 61 -16.07 -7.44 8.93
N PRO A 62 -16.91 -7.83 9.92
CA PRO A 62 -16.65 -8.97 10.80
C PRO A 62 -16.58 -10.32 10.09
N THR A 63 -17.22 -10.46 8.92
CA THR A 63 -17.24 -11.70 8.13
C THR A 63 -16.24 -11.71 6.98
N SER A 64 -15.49 -10.62 6.80
CA SER A 64 -14.57 -10.50 5.67
C SER A 64 -13.21 -11.10 6.02
N HIS A 65 -12.93 -12.27 5.43
CA HIS A 65 -11.62 -12.90 5.49
C HIS A 65 -10.92 -12.77 4.13
N SER A 66 -9.65 -12.37 4.17
CA SER A 66 -8.79 -12.35 3.00
C SER A 66 -7.93 -13.61 2.98
N GLU A 67 -7.84 -14.26 1.83
CA GLU A 67 -6.91 -15.39 1.60
C GLU A 67 -5.46 -14.90 1.42
N LEU A 68 -5.26 -13.61 1.11
CA LEU A 68 -3.93 -13.03 0.97
C LEU A 68 -3.22 -12.94 2.33
N PRO A 69 -1.91 -13.25 2.38
CA PRO A 69 -1.16 -13.15 3.61
C PRO A 69 -1.07 -11.68 4.10
N PRO A 70 -1.01 -11.46 5.42
CA PRO A 70 -0.76 -10.13 5.96
C PRO A 70 0.60 -9.59 5.49
N THR A 71 0.70 -8.27 5.29
CA THR A 71 2.01 -7.68 4.98
C THR A 71 2.95 -7.74 6.20
N PRO A 72 4.28 -7.86 6.00
CA PRO A 72 5.24 -7.87 7.12
C PRO A 72 5.17 -6.61 8.01
N ALA A 73 4.76 -5.48 7.43
CA ALA A 73 4.52 -4.26 8.19
C ALA A 73 3.32 -4.39 9.13
N TYR A 74 2.26 -5.05 8.69
CA TYR A 74 1.08 -5.33 9.51
C TYR A 74 1.40 -6.33 10.62
N GLU A 75 2.08 -7.43 10.31
CA GLU A 75 2.54 -8.40 11.32
C GLU A 75 3.42 -7.73 12.38
N ARG A 76 4.36 -6.86 11.95
CA ARG A 76 5.19 -6.08 12.87
C ARG A 76 4.34 -5.17 13.76
N ALA A 77 3.33 -4.49 13.21
CA ALA A 77 2.45 -3.63 13.97
C ALA A 77 1.66 -4.42 15.02
N GLN A 78 1.15 -5.61 14.67
CA GLN A 78 0.48 -6.50 15.61
C GLN A 78 1.43 -6.98 16.72
N ALA A 79 2.66 -7.38 16.38
CA ALA A 79 3.65 -7.82 17.35
C ALA A 79 4.03 -6.69 18.33
N LEU A 80 4.20 -5.46 17.81
CA LEU A 80 4.46 -4.27 18.63
C LEU A 80 3.27 -3.96 19.56
N GLN A 81 2.04 -4.10 19.06
CA GLN A 81 0.83 -3.92 19.85
C GLN A 81 0.76 -4.94 21.00
N ALA A 82 0.93 -6.23 20.71
CA ALA A 82 0.95 -7.29 21.71
C ALA A 82 2.08 -7.12 22.73
N TYR A 83 3.26 -6.67 22.28
CA TYR A 83 4.38 -6.35 23.17
C TYR A 83 4.03 -5.20 24.12
N ARG A 84 3.43 -4.11 23.63
CA ARG A 84 2.97 -2.99 24.46
C ARG A 84 1.95 -3.46 25.50
N GLU A 85 0.98 -4.28 25.10
CA GLU A 85 -0.01 -4.86 26.00
C GLU A 85 0.64 -5.74 27.08
N SER A 86 1.68 -6.50 26.74
CA SER A 86 2.41 -7.34 27.70
C SER A 86 3.21 -6.55 28.75
N LEU A 87 3.61 -5.32 28.43
CA LEU A 87 4.31 -4.45 29.38
C LEU A 87 3.35 -3.81 30.40
N GLY A 88 2.03 -3.82 30.13
CA GLY A 88 1.02 -3.20 30.99
C GLY A 88 1.32 -1.73 31.27
N ASP A 89 1.14 -1.29 32.52
CA ASP A 89 1.37 0.10 32.96
C ASP A 89 2.85 0.50 33.09
N ARG A 90 3.82 -0.38 32.76
CA ARG A 90 5.26 -0.09 32.96
C ARG A 90 5.81 0.92 31.96
N GLN A 91 5.15 1.11 30.83
CA GLN A 91 5.51 2.11 29.84
C GLN A 91 4.47 3.24 29.85
N LEU A 92 4.82 4.38 30.47
CA LEU A 92 4.07 5.61 30.32
C LEU A 92 4.16 6.06 28.85
N ASP A 93 3.04 6.08 28.14
CA ASP A 93 2.95 6.75 26.84
C ASP A 93 3.01 8.27 27.07
N LEU A 94 4.24 8.81 27.06
CA LEU A 94 4.53 10.24 27.28
C LEU A 94 3.98 11.16 26.17
N ILE A 95 3.39 10.58 25.12
CA ILE A 95 2.77 11.30 24.01
C ILE A 95 1.35 10.76 23.86
N PRO A 96 0.32 11.47 24.33
CA PRO A 96 -1.06 11.09 24.09
C PRO A 96 -1.37 11.14 22.59
N VAL A 97 -2.32 10.32 22.15
CA VAL A 97 -2.72 10.16 20.75
C VAL A 97 -3.17 11.48 20.08
N SER A 98 -3.43 12.51 20.88
CA SER A 98 -3.78 13.88 20.46
C SER A 98 -2.59 14.77 20.07
N GLY A 99 -1.34 14.31 20.22
CA GLY A 99 -0.15 15.07 19.81
C GLY A 99 0.27 16.20 20.77
N GLU A 100 -0.41 16.36 21.90
CA GLU A 100 -0.05 17.36 22.92
C GLU A 100 0.84 16.72 23.99
N PRO A 101 2.08 17.17 24.20
CA PRO A 101 2.95 16.60 25.22
C PRO A 101 2.38 16.81 26.63
N PHE A 102 2.23 15.73 27.39
CA PHE A 102 1.83 15.80 28.80
C PHE A 102 3.07 15.99 29.67
N PHE A 103 3.23 17.18 30.23
CA PHE A 103 4.26 17.47 31.23
C PHE A 103 3.63 17.40 32.62
N PRO A 104 3.79 16.29 33.37
CA PRO A 104 3.34 16.27 34.76
C PRO A 104 4.22 17.23 35.57
N HIS A 105 3.55 18.27 36.07
CA HIS A 105 3.99 19.31 37.00
C HIS A 105 5.38 19.16 37.67
N LEU A 106 6.22 20.18 37.44
CA LEU A 106 7.10 20.75 38.46
C LEU A 106 6.29 21.71 39.34
#